data_AF-A0A258DW74-F1
#
_entry.id   AF-A0A258DW74-F1
#
_cell.length_a   1.000
_cell.length_b   1.000
_cell.length_c   1.000
_cell.angle_alpha   90.00
_cell.angle_beta   90.00
_cell.angle_gamma   90.00
#
_symmetry.space_group_name_H-M   'P 1'
#
loop_
_entity.id
_entity.type
_entity.pdbx_description
1 polymer ?
#
loop_
_entity_poly.entity_id
_entity_poly.type
_entity_poly.pdbx_seq_one_letter_code
_entity_poly.pdbx_strand_id
1 'polypeptide(L)'
;MTEKDDYVYFVERVQDIVAKYGKTSIGWDEIATAKLLPGNVAQFWAKEENAKLAIEQGNQILMSPARKMYLDMQYDSTSRIGLHWAAYVELDSAYLWEPTEFAAGIGPENILGLEAPLWTETVTNRADIDYLAFPRLAALAEVAWSPKGNRSWESFQSRVAIHGKRWDIQGVGFYKSPKVNW
;
A
#
# COMPACT_ATOMS: atom_id res chain seq x y z
N MET A 1 -0.45 26.81 -1.81
CA MET A 1 0.22 25.62 -2.41
C MET A 1 1.68 25.98 -2.50
N THR A 2 2.59 25.11 -2.06
CA THR A 2 4.04 25.36 -2.17
C THR A 2 4.43 25.36 -3.64
N GLU A 3 5.24 26.33 -4.07
CA GLU A 3 5.74 26.36 -5.44
C GLU A 3 6.66 25.16 -5.71
N LYS A 4 6.68 24.69 -6.95
CA LYS A 4 7.41 23.45 -7.30
C LYS A 4 8.90 23.56 -6.99
N ASP A 5 9.52 24.69 -7.29
CA ASP A 5 10.96 24.89 -7.08
C ASP A 5 11.32 24.91 -5.58
N ASP A 6 10.44 25.48 -4.74
CA ASP A 6 10.61 25.46 -3.29
C ASP A 6 10.52 24.03 -2.73
N TYR A 7 9.59 23.23 -3.25
CA TYR A 7 9.47 21.81 -2.88
C TYR A 7 10.71 21.01 -3.28
N VAL A 8 11.21 21.18 -4.51
CA VAL A 8 12.42 20.50 -4.99
C VAL A 8 13.61 20.87 -4.13
N TYR A 9 13.85 22.16 -3.89
CA TYR A 9 14.92 22.64 -3.01
C TYR A 9 14.83 22.03 -1.60
N PHE A 10 13.62 21.97 -1.05
CA PHE A 10 13.39 21.40 0.27
C PHE A 10 13.74 19.91 0.33
N VAL A 11 13.21 19.11 -0.60
CA VAL A 11 13.48 17.66 -0.65
C VAL A 11 14.97 17.41 -0.80
N GLU A 12 15.64 18.13 -1.71
CA GLU A 12 17.07 17.95 -1.97
C GLU A 12 17.95 18.30 -0.76
N ARG A 13 17.60 19.38 -0.05
CA ARG A 13 18.33 19.78 1.15
C ARG A 13 18.10 18.83 2.33
N VAL A 14 16.89 18.30 2.49
CA VAL A 14 16.53 17.49 3.67
C VAL A 14 17.07 16.06 3.55
N GLN A 15 17.12 15.48 2.34
CA GLN A 15 17.72 14.15 2.17
C GLN A 15 19.21 14.10 2.56
N ASP A 16 19.97 15.19 2.35
CA ASP A 16 21.37 15.28 2.78
C ASP A 16 21.52 15.16 4.29
N ILE A 17 20.53 15.66 5.05
CA ILE A 17 20.51 15.53 6.52
C ILE A 17 20.30 14.06 6.91
N VAL A 18 19.38 13.35 6.24
CA VAL A 18 19.13 11.92 6.47
C VAL A 18 20.40 11.10 6.17
N ALA A 19 21.04 11.37 5.02
CA ALA A 19 22.28 10.73 4.61
C ALA A 19 23.45 11.00 5.58
N LYS A 20 23.56 12.24 6.09
CA LYS A 20 24.57 12.61 7.10
C LYS A 20 24.50 11.74 8.36
N TYR A 21 23.32 11.24 8.71
CA TYR A 21 23.12 10.32 9.85
C TYR A 21 23.16 8.84 9.47
N GLY A 22 23.62 8.51 8.26
CA GLY A 22 23.79 7.13 7.80
C GLY A 22 22.46 6.39 7.61
N LYS A 23 21.40 7.12 7.25
CA LYS A 23 20.07 6.57 6.96
C LYS A 23 19.73 6.75 5.49
N THR A 24 18.83 5.90 5.00
CA THR A 24 18.24 6.00 3.65
C THR A 24 16.93 6.76 3.75
N SER A 25 16.70 7.71 2.86
CA SER A 25 15.44 8.45 2.81
C SER A 25 14.37 7.63 2.10
N ILE A 26 13.16 7.64 2.66
CA ILE A 26 11.94 7.20 1.99
C ILE A 26 10.90 8.32 2.08
N GLY A 27 10.10 8.50 1.03
CA GLY A 27 8.99 9.45 1.02
C GLY A 27 7.99 9.11 -0.07
N TRP A 28 6.82 9.74 -0.03
CA TRP A 28 5.77 9.58 -1.03
C TRP A 28 6.26 9.90 -2.44
N ASP A 29 5.61 9.33 -3.46
CA ASP A 29 6.08 9.36 -4.84
C ASP A 29 6.48 10.74 -5.37
N GLU A 30 5.88 11.81 -4.86
CA GLU A 30 6.21 13.19 -5.21
C GLU A 30 7.67 13.55 -5.00
N ILE A 31 8.39 12.91 -4.06
CA ILE A 31 9.83 13.18 -3.87
C ILE A 31 10.64 12.89 -5.14
N ALA A 32 10.17 11.99 -6.01
CA ALA A 32 10.83 11.65 -7.26
C ALA A 32 10.84 12.80 -8.28
N THR A 33 10.05 13.86 -8.04
CA THR A 33 10.09 15.09 -8.85
C THR A 33 11.31 15.97 -8.56
N ALA A 34 12.04 15.68 -7.48
CA ALA A 34 13.34 16.25 -7.14
C ALA A 34 14.47 15.28 -7.51
N LYS A 35 15.73 15.73 -7.44
CA LYS A 35 16.88 14.85 -7.63
C LYS A 35 17.13 14.02 -6.38
N LEU A 36 16.90 12.71 -6.43
CA LEU A 36 17.11 11.80 -5.32
C LEU A 36 18.57 11.34 -5.22
N LEU A 37 19.09 11.24 -3.99
CA LEU A 37 20.36 10.56 -3.73
C LEU A 37 20.25 9.06 -4.04
N PRO A 38 21.35 8.41 -4.47
CA PRO A 38 21.35 6.96 -4.74
C PRO A 38 20.91 6.14 -3.53
N GLY A 39 19.99 5.21 -3.77
CA GLY A 39 19.45 4.30 -2.76
C GLY A 39 18.24 4.86 -2.00
N ASN A 40 17.88 6.14 -2.17
CA ASN A 40 16.62 6.66 -1.64
C ASN A 40 15.42 5.99 -2.31
N VAL A 41 14.28 5.95 -1.63
CA VAL A 41 13.11 5.19 -2.06
C VAL A 41 11.90 6.10 -2.21
N ALA A 42 11.23 6.05 -3.36
CA ALA A 42 9.94 6.70 -3.56
C ALA A 42 8.81 5.69 -3.32
N GLN A 43 7.83 6.04 -2.49
CA GLN A 43 6.69 5.20 -2.17
C GLN A 43 5.52 5.52 -3.12
N PHE A 44 5.29 4.62 -4.07
CA PHE A 44 4.29 4.75 -5.13
C PHE A 44 2.87 4.51 -4.59
N TRP A 45 2.15 5.62 -4.37
CA TRP A 45 0.78 5.61 -3.89
C TRP A 45 -0.25 6.11 -4.91
N ALA A 46 0.15 7.01 -5.83
CA ALA A 46 -0.80 7.68 -6.72
C ALA A 46 -0.34 7.74 -8.18
N LYS A 47 0.84 8.31 -8.49
CA LYS A 47 1.23 8.65 -9.87
C LYS A 47 2.30 7.70 -10.42
N GLU A 48 1.96 6.98 -11.48
CA GLU A 48 2.89 6.09 -12.19
C GLU A 48 4.10 6.84 -12.74
N GLU A 49 3.91 8.09 -13.16
CA GLU A 49 4.97 8.94 -13.70
C GLU A 49 6.05 9.21 -12.64
N ASN A 50 5.64 9.45 -11.39
CA ASN A 50 6.56 9.68 -10.28
C ASN A 50 7.37 8.41 -9.95
N ALA A 51 6.74 7.24 -9.99
CA ALA A 51 7.44 5.97 -9.80
C ALA A 51 8.50 5.75 -10.90
N LYS A 52 8.16 6.06 -12.16
CA LYS A 52 9.11 5.99 -13.29
C LYS A 52 10.27 6.97 -13.13
N LEU A 53 10.01 8.20 -12.68
CA LEU A 53 11.07 9.18 -12.41
C LEU A 53 12.07 8.68 -11.36
N ALA A 54 11.61 7.99 -10.31
CA ALA A 54 12.51 7.39 -9.32
C ALA A 54 13.39 6.29 -9.95
N ILE A 55 12.80 5.44 -10.78
CA ILE A 55 13.47 4.35 -11.48
C ILE A 55 14.50 4.87 -12.48
N GLU A 56 14.16 5.90 -13.27
CA GLU A 56 15.07 6.55 -14.22
C GLU A 56 16.29 7.18 -13.53
N GLN A 57 16.13 7.62 -12.28
CA GLN A 57 17.22 8.10 -11.43
C GLN A 57 18.05 6.95 -10.81
N GLY A 58 17.70 5.69 -11.05
CA GLY A 58 18.39 4.50 -10.53
C GLY A 58 17.94 4.06 -9.14
N ASN A 59 16.81 4.56 -8.65
CA ASN A 59 16.27 4.24 -7.33
C ASN A 59 15.15 3.19 -7.41
N GLN A 60 14.97 2.45 -6.33
CA GLN A 60 13.83 1.52 -6.19
C GLN A 60 12.60 2.25 -5.64
N ILE A 61 11.44 1.62 -5.81
CA ILE A 61 10.16 2.10 -5.27
C ILE A 61 9.58 1.15 -4.23
N LEU A 62 8.85 1.71 -3.27
CA LEU A 62 7.97 0.94 -2.37
C LEU A 62 6.54 1.03 -2.91
N MET A 63 5.88 -0.10 -3.17
CA MET A 63 4.53 -0.13 -3.71
C MET A 63 3.50 0.03 -2.61
N SER A 64 2.63 1.03 -2.71
CA SER A 64 1.42 1.14 -1.88
C SER A 64 0.28 1.88 -2.60
N PRO A 65 -0.10 1.47 -3.83
CA PRO A 65 -1.10 2.20 -4.61
C PRO A 65 -2.43 2.29 -3.86
N ALA A 66 -2.96 3.50 -3.71
CA ALA A 66 -4.15 3.76 -2.89
C ALA A 66 -5.39 2.99 -3.35
N ARG A 67 -5.48 2.68 -4.65
CA ARG A 67 -6.57 1.90 -5.26
C ARG A 67 -6.50 0.40 -4.93
N LYS A 68 -5.48 -0.06 -4.21
CA LYS A 68 -5.24 -1.48 -3.88
C LYS A 68 -4.84 -1.72 -2.43
N MET A 69 -3.96 -0.89 -1.87
CA MET A 69 -3.23 -1.22 -0.64
C MET A 69 -3.61 -0.37 0.58
N TYR A 70 -4.37 0.71 0.38
CA TYR A 70 -4.80 1.57 1.48
C TYR A 70 -5.93 0.91 2.26
N LEU A 71 -5.69 0.64 3.54
CA LEU A 71 -6.62 -0.04 4.42
C LEU A 71 -7.75 0.90 4.90
N ASP A 72 -7.55 2.21 4.82
CA ASP A 72 -8.59 3.20 5.12
C ASP A 72 -9.61 3.37 3.97
N MET A 73 -9.38 2.77 2.80
CA MET A 73 -10.39 2.76 1.74
C MET A 73 -11.60 1.92 2.15
N GLN A 74 -12.79 2.39 1.84
CA GLN A 74 -14.05 1.68 2.04
C GLN A 74 -14.07 0.40 1.20
N TYR A 75 -14.71 -0.65 1.70
CA TYR A 75 -14.91 -1.91 0.97
C TYR A 75 -15.94 -1.74 -0.15
N ASP A 76 -17.06 -1.10 0.20
CA ASP A 76 -18.18 -0.71 -0.66
C ASP A 76 -18.93 0.50 -0.06
N SER A 77 -20.03 0.93 -0.69
CA SER A 77 -20.83 2.10 -0.27
C SER A 77 -21.57 1.93 1.07
N THR A 78 -21.60 0.71 1.63
CA THR A 78 -22.22 0.39 2.92
C THR A 78 -21.21 0.34 4.07
N SER A 79 -19.93 0.57 3.78
CA SER A 79 -18.86 0.63 4.79
C SER A 79 -19.17 1.68 5.85
N ARG A 80 -19.02 1.33 7.13
CA ARG A 80 -19.37 2.22 8.25
C ARG A 80 -18.37 3.35 8.49
N ILE A 81 -17.11 3.15 8.10
CA ILE A 81 -15.99 4.09 8.23
C ILE A 81 -15.04 3.91 7.04
N GLY A 82 -13.98 4.72 6.97
CA GLY A 82 -13.06 4.78 5.84
C GLY A 82 -13.46 5.84 4.81
N LEU A 83 -12.63 5.99 3.78
CA LEU A 83 -12.78 6.94 2.68
C LEU A 83 -12.94 6.22 1.34
N HIS A 84 -13.42 6.88 0.29
CA HIS A 84 -13.55 6.27 -1.05
C HIS A 84 -12.97 7.16 -2.15
N TRP A 85 -12.12 8.13 -1.78
CA TRP A 85 -11.58 9.11 -2.73
C TRP A 85 -10.72 8.46 -3.82
N ALA A 86 -10.03 7.35 -3.50
CA ALA A 86 -9.22 6.62 -4.46
C ALA A 86 -10.00 5.52 -5.19
N ALA A 87 -10.74 4.71 -4.43
CA ALA A 87 -11.54 3.58 -4.89
C ALA A 87 -12.39 3.02 -3.73
N TYR A 88 -13.32 2.13 -4.08
CA TYR A 88 -13.75 1.07 -3.18
C TYR A 88 -12.80 -0.12 -3.34
N VAL A 89 -12.23 -0.59 -2.23
CA VAL A 89 -11.23 -1.66 -2.21
C VAL A 89 -11.80 -2.82 -1.41
N GLU A 90 -12.59 -3.65 -2.06
CA GLU A 90 -13.03 -4.93 -1.49
C GLU A 90 -11.85 -5.93 -1.44
N LEU A 91 -12.00 -7.01 -0.67
CA LEU A 91 -11.02 -8.07 -0.45
C LEU A 91 -10.53 -8.71 -1.74
N ASP A 92 -11.42 -8.94 -2.71
CA ASP A 92 -11.03 -9.45 -4.03
C ASP A 92 -10.14 -8.44 -4.78
N SER A 93 -10.49 -7.15 -4.78
CA SER A 93 -9.66 -6.10 -5.38
C SER A 93 -8.27 -5.99 -4.75
N ALA A 94 -8.18 -6.13 -3.42
CA ALA A 94 -6.91 -6.11 -2.69
C ALA A 94 -6.02 -7.33 -2.98
N TYR A 95 -6.60 -8.47 -3.37
CA TYR A 95 -5.87 -9.71 -3.64
C TYR A 95 -5.58 -9.96 -5.12
N LEU A 96 -6.57 -9.73 -5.99
CA LEU A 96 -6.56 -10.04 -7.43
C LEU A 96 -5.83 -8.97 -8.24
N TRP A 97 -4.53 -8.86 -8.00
CA TRP A 97 -3.61 -8.06 -8.80
C TRP A 97 -2.18 -8.56 -8.64
N GLU A 98 -1.32 -8.11 -9.54
CA GLU A 98 0.10 -8.43 -9.54
C GLU A 98 0.89 -7.11 -9.50
N PRO A 99 1.74 -6.88 -8.49
CA PRO A 99 2.51 -5.64 -8.37
C PRO A 99 3.35 -5.31 -9.60
N THR A 100 3.95 -6.33 -10.21
CA THR A 100 4.77 -6.20 -11.43
C THR A 100 3.97 -5.94 -12.71
N GLU A 101 2.64 -6.06 -12.66
CA GLU A 101 1.74 -5.78 -13.79
C GLU A 101 0.86 -4.54 -13.55
N PHE A 102 1.02 -3.88 -12.39
CA PHE A 102 0.19 -2.75 -12.00
C PHE A 102 0.44 -1.52 -12.87
N ALA A 103 1.69 -1.26 -13.24
CA ALA A 103 2.09 -0.12 -14.06
C ALA A 103 3.11 -0.57 -15.12
N ALA A 104 2.89 -0.15 -16.37
CA ALA A 104 3.76 -0.56 -17.48
C ALA A 104 5.17 0.01 -17.31
N GLY A 105 6.19 -0.84 -17.50
CA GLY A 105 7.60 -0.47 -17.40
C GLY A 105 8.18 -0.50 -15.99
N ILE A 106 7.44 -1.01 -15.00
CA ILE A 106 7.94 -1.26 -13.64
C ILE A 106 8.13 -2.76 -13.46
N GLY A 107 9.38 -3.22 -13.52
CA GLY A 107 9.77 -4.61 -13.33
C GLY A 107 9.99 -4.98 -11.86
N PRO A 108 10.11 -6.28 -11.54
CA PRO A 108 10.39 -6.76 -10.19
C PRO A 108 11.68 -6.17 -9.58
N GLU A 109 12.70 -5.92 -10.39
CA GLU A 109 13.97 -5.31 -9.97
C GLU A 109 13.82 -3.87 -9.46
N ASN A 110 12.76 -3.18 -9.88
CA ASN A 110 12.47 -1.81 -9.49
C ASN A 110 11.75 -1.72 -8.14
N ILE A 111 11.12 -2.81 -7.69
CA ILE A 111 10.24 -2.82 -6.52
C ILE A 111 11.02 -3.33 -5.30
N LEU A 112 11.20 -2.47 -4.30
CA LEU A 112 11.81 -2.82 -3.02
C LEU A 112 10.89 -3.74 -2.20
N GLY A 113 9.59 -3.51 -2.29
CA GLY A 113 8.57 -4.23 -1.53
C GLY A 113 7.22 -3.55 -1.62
N LEU A 114 6.31 -3.99 -0.75
CA LEU A 114 4.93 -3.55 -0.67
C LEU A 114 4.61 -3.03 0.73
N GLU A 115 3.70 -2.07 0.85
CA GLU A 115 3.19 -1.56 2.12
C GLU A 115 1.68 -1.39 2.07
N ALA A 116 1.00 -1.66 3.20
CA ALA A 116 -0.43 -1.46 3.37
C ALA A 116 -0.71 -0.36 4.41
N PRO A 117 -0.77 0.92 4.00
CA PRO A 117 -1.00 2.03 4.93
C PRO A 117 -2.41 1.98 5.51
N LEU A 118 -2.52 2.31 6.80
CA LEU A 118 -3.79 2.61 7.45
C LEU A 118 -3.79 4.07 7.91
N TRP A 119 -4.48 4.91 7.15
CA TRP A 119 -4.78 6.27 7.59
C TRP A 119 -5.92 6.26 8.62
N THR A 120 -5.99 7.29 9.47
CA THR A 120 -6.78 7.25 10.71
C THR A 120 -7.76 8.41 10.87
N GLU A 121 -8.04 9.17 9.80
CA GLU A 121 -8.98 10.30 9.80
C GLU A 121 -10.38 9.90 10.29
N THR A 122 -10.80 8.65 10.02
CA THR A 122 -12.09 8.10 10.45
C THR A 122 -11.97 7.06 11.58
N VAL A 123 -10.75 6.83 12.08
CA VAL A 123 -10.44 5.78 13.06
C VAL A 123 -10.31 6.41 14.44
N THR A 124 -11.15 5.98 15.38
CA THR A 124 -11.18 6.56 16.73
C THR A 124 -10.80 5.57 17.82
N ASN A 125 -10.79 4.28 17.49
CA ASN A 125 -10.57 3.21 18.46
C ASN A 125 -10.02 1.95 17.77
N ARG A 126 -9.67 0.93 18.57
CA ARG A 126 -9.12 -0.33 18.07
C ARG A 126 -10.09 -1.13 17.18
N ALA A 127 -11.39 -1.08 17.45
CA ALA A 127 -12.37 -1.80 16.61
C ALA A 127 -12.48 -1.19 15.21
N ASP A 128 -12.18 0.10 15.05
CA ASP A 128 -12.07 0.77 13.75
C ASP A 128 -10.82 0.30 12.98
N ILE A 129 -9.68 0.19 13.66
CA ILE A 129 -8.44 -0.36 13.08
C ILE A 129 -8.70 -1.78 12.59
N ASP A 130 -9.25 -2.64 13.45
CA ASP A 130 -9.54 -4.03 13.17
C ASP A 130 -10.48 -4.20 11.97
N TYR A 131 -11.56 -3.41 11.92
CA TYR A 131 -12.54 -3.43 10.82
C TYR A 131 -11.93 -3.05 9.45
N LEU A 132 -11.06 -2.03 9.42
CA LEU A 132 -10.44 -1.54 8.18
C LEU A 132 -9.25 -2.40 7.73
N ALA A 133 -8.46 -2.89 8.69
CA ALA A 133 -7.26 -3.68 8.40
C ALA A 133 -7.61 -5.11 7.98
N PHE A 134 -8.52 -5.79 8.68
CA PHE A 134 -8.86 -7.18 8.42
C PHE A 134 -10.17 -7.29 7.64
N PRO A 135 -10.23 -8.11 6.57
CA PRO A 135 -9.26 -9.15 6.19
C PRO A 135 -8.19 -8.74 5.16
N ARG A 136 -8.21 -7.50 4.65
CA ARG A 136 -7.32 -7.07 3.55
C ARG A 136 -5.84 -7.16 3.89
N LEU A 137 -5.45 -6.94 5.14
CA LEU A 137 -4.07 -7.09 5.58
C LEU A 137 -3.53 -8.50 5.31
N ALA A 138 -4.34 -9.55 5.47
CA ALA A 138 -3.95 -10.92 5.14
C ALA A 138 -3.82 -11.13 3.62
N ALA A 139 -4.73 -10.55 2.83
CA ALA A 139 -4.64 -10.59 1.37
C ALA A 139 -3.36 -9.90 0.85
N LEU A 140 -3.10 -8.69 1.34
CA LEU A 140 -1.94 -7.89 0.93
C LEU A 140 -0.62 -8.51 1.38
N ALA A 141 -0.59 -9.13 2.57
CA ALA A 141 0.58 -9.90 3.01
C ALA A 141 0.89 -11.07 2.06
N GLU A 142 -0.15 -11.75 1.55
CA GLU A 142 0.05 -12.83 0.58
C GLU A 142 0.47 -12.32 -0.80
N VAL A 143 -0.08 -11.17 -1.24
CA VAL A 143 0.38 -10.48 -2.46
C VAL A 143 1.86 -10.11 -2.37
N ALA A 144 2.31 -9.67 -1.20
CA ALA A 144 3.70 -9.28 -0.98
C ALA A 144 4.67 -10.46 -0.83
N TRP A 145 4.21 -11.62 -0.33
CA TRP A 145 5.08 -12.75 0.01
C TRP A 145 5.05 -13.90 -1.01
N SER A 146 3.87 -14.25 -1.52
CA SER A 146 3.67 -15.48 -2.29
C SER A 146 3.91 -15.25 -3.79
N PRO A 147 4.64 -16.15 -4.48
CA PRO A 147 4.77 -16.09 -5.93
C PRO A 147 3.41 -16.08 -6.63
N LYS A 148 3.24 -15.27 -7.68
CA LYS A 148 2.00 -15.16 -8.46
C LYS A 148 1.38 -16.52 -8.82
N GLY A 149 2.19 -17.44 -9.32
CA GLY A 149 1.74 -18.77 -9.75
C GLY A 149 1.18 -19.66 -8.62
N ASN A 150 1.43 -19.31 -7.36
CA ASN A 150 0.92 -20.02 -6.18
C ASN A 150 -0.28 -19.32 -5.53
N ARG A 151 -0.70 -18.15 -6.03
CA ARG A 151 -1.86 -17.40 -5.53
C ARG A 151 -3.11 -17.82 -6.29
N SER A 152 -4.13 -18.25 -5.56
CA SER A 152 -5.50 -18.49 -6.07
C SER A 152 -6.50 -17.81 -5.16
N TRP A 153 -7.52 -17.19 -5.75
CA TRP A 153 -8.56 -16.51 -5.00
C TRP A 153 -9.43 -17.49 -4.22
N GLU A 154 -9.80 -18.61 -4.83
CA GLU A 154 -10.62 -19.67 -4.22
C GLU A 154 -9.90 -20.31 -3.02
N SER A 155 -8.60 -20.57 -3.18
CA SER A 155 -7.73 -21.05 -2.09
C SER A 155 -7.62 -20.02 -0.97
N PHE A 156 -7.43 -18.74 -1.32
CA PHE A 156 -7.36 -17.66 -0.34
C PHE A 156 -8.67 -17.48 0.43
N GLN A 157 -9.82 -17.45 -0.24
CA GLN A 157 -11.15 -17.38 0.42
C GLN A 157 -11.31 -18.50 1.45
N SER A 158 -10.91 -19.73 1.11
CA SER A 158 -11.01 -20.87 2.01
C SER A 158 -10.09 -20.73 3.23
N ARG A 159 -8.87 -20.24 3.05
CA ARG A 159 -7.90 -20.05 4.13
C ARG A 159 -8.23 -18.85 5.01
N VAL A 160 -8.66 -17.73 4.42
CA VAL A 160 -9.01 -16.52 5.17
C VAL A 160 -10.26 -16.74 6.04
N ALA A 161 -11.21 -17.57 5.60
CA ALA A 161 -12.33 -18.00 6.45
C ALA A 161 -11.86 -18.72 7.73
N ILE A 162 -10.84 -19.58 7.61
CA ILE A 162 -10.21 -20.25 8.77
C ILE A 162 -9.51 -19.21 9.66
N HIS A 163 -8.85 -18.21 9.09
CA HIS A 163 -8.29 -17.09 9.85
C HIS A 163 -9.38 -16.27 10.57
N GLY A 164 -10.53 -16.05 9.94
CA GLY A 164 -11.70 -15.40 10.56
C GLY A 164 -12.12 -16.05 11.87
N LYS A 165 -12.19 -17.38 11.91
CA LYS A 165 -12.47 -18.14 13.15
C LYS A 165 -11.43 -17.91 14.23
N ARG A 166 -10.15 -17.75 13.86
CA ARG A 166 -9.07 -17.44 14.81
C ARG A 166 -9.17 -16.01 15.33
N TRP A 167 -9.49 -15.05 14.46
CA TRP A 167 -9.73 -13.66 14.85
C TRP A 167 -10.91 -13.53 15.80
N ASP A 168 -12.01 -14.24 15.55
CA ASP A 168 -13.16 -14.31 16.47
C ASP A 168 -12.75 -14.82 17.87
N ILE A 169 -11.95 -15.90 17.94
CA ILE A 169 -11.44 -16.44 19.22
C ILE A 169 -10.54 -15.42 19.94
N GLN A 170 -9.77 -14.65 19.18
CA GLN A 170 -8.84 -13.65 19.72
C GLN A 170 -9.50 -12.30 20.04
N GLY A 171 -10.77 -12.12 19.69
CA GLY A 171 -11.48 -10.85 19.84
C GLY A 171 -10.98 -9.77 18.86
N VAL A 172 -10.41 -10.15 17.72
CA VAL A 172 -9.99 -9.23 16.65
C VAL A 172 -11.19 -9.01 15.73
N GLY A 173 -11.64 -7.76 15.62
CA GLY A 173 -12.69 -7.40 14.68
C GLY A 173 -12.23 -7.52 13.22
N PHE A 174 -13.16 -7.71 12.28
CA PHE A 174 -12.86 -7.65 10.85
C PHE A 174 -14.14 -7.42 10.05
N TYR A 175 -14.01 -6.89 8.84
CA TYR A 175 -15.11 -6.83 7.89
C TYR A 175 -15.41 -8.22 7.33
N LYS A 176 -16.63 -8.73 7.56
CA LYS A 176 -17.10 -9.99 6.99
C LYS A 176 -17.49 -9.80 5.52
N SER A 177 -16.48 -9.77 4.64
CA SER A 177 -16.69 -9.62 3.20
C SER A 177 -17.71 -10.63 2.68
N PRO A 178 -18.69 -10.20 1.87
CA PRO A 178 -19.68 -11.09 1.25
C PRO A 178 -19.06 -12.00 0.19
N LYS A 179 -17.79 -11.76 -0.17
CA LYS A 179 -17.04 -12.62 -1.09
C LYS A 179 -16.50 -13.87 -0.40
N VAL A 180 -16.56 -13.98 0.92
CA VAL A 180 -16.01 -15.13 1.65
C VAL A 180 -17.14 -15.87 2.39
N ASN A 181 -17.09 -17.20 2.37
CA ASN A 181 -17.94 -18.03 3.20
C ASN A 181 -17.24 -18.29 4.54
N TRP A 182 -17.53 -17.46 5.55
CA TRP A 182 -16.85 -17.40 6.85
C TRP A 182 -17.14 -18.58 7.78
#